data_AF-A0A8S2F9U4-F1
#
_entry.id   AF-A0A8S2F9U4-F1
#
_cell.length_a   1.000
_cell.length_b   1.000
_cell.length_c   1.000
_cell.angle_alpha   90.00
_cell.angle_beta   90.00
_cell.angle_gamma   90.00
#
_symmetry.space_group_name_H-M   'P 1'
#
loop_
_entity.id
_entity.type
_entity.pdbx_description
1 polymer ?
#
loop_
_entity_poly.entity_id
_entity_poly.type
_entity_poly.pdbx_seq_one_letter_code
_entity_poly.pdbx_strand_id
1 'polypeptide(L)'
;MKDHYLGYYPTKYIEETYAEALSTRDEVLTLWFEYINDDELNCSVDIGKIYKGIGDCYPEELNDHTMAIKHYDLAIDYFQLANQKATTDYEKIDIFDLLRDVYTSKMEISIDESEQIQNCLMAITHIELSVQNLLKYRSSDYYGIATRIEEIANLYQSIFKYDDALINYEKALEVYMQQFKPVLYRIKVTFEKIFKICYDHKHDYSSALKYQLMEHEYVLKHNARKPTDNMTEMCAKREEIVKSHIKLANVYITLHQYSLAEEHLMIIKKLYQESELPSQGKVEFIEEKLGNLYTRLHKHDLADKHLAMEKNLYQKTKNPLAELHIRHPIGYLAQKQKCAFFRFK
;
A
#
# COMPACT_ATOMS: atom_id res chain seq x y z
N MET A 1 2.13 -29.38 -3.00
CA MET A 1 3.19 -29.62 -4.01
C MET A 1 2.48 -29.98 -5.30
N LYS A 2 2.60 -29.29 -6.42
CA LYS A 2 3.44 -28.17 -6.87
C LYS A 2 2.68 -27.51 -8.02
N ASP A 3 2.96 -26.24 -8.22
CA ASP A 3 2.51 -25.36 -9.30
C ASP A 3 2.45 -26.02 -10.69
N HIS A 4 1.49 -25.61 -11.53
CA HIS A 4 1.79 -25.25 -12.91
C HIS A 4 0.68 -24.45 -13.62
N TYR A 5 1.08 -23.24 -14.01
CA TYR A 5 0.74 -22.49 -15.21
C TYR A 5 -0.69 -22.00 -15.45
N LEU A 6 -0.80 -20.66 -15.49
CA LEU A 6 -1.68 -19.87 -16.36
C LEU A 6 -1.76 -20.52 -17.75
N GLY A 7 -2.72 -21.41 -17.92
CA GLY A 7 -3.13 -21.95 -19.20
C GLY A 7 -4.14 -21.00 -19.81
N TYR A 8 -3.87 -20.57 -21.03
CA TYR A 8 -4.80 -19.85 -21.90
C TYR A 8 -6.11 -20.66 -21.98
N TYR A 9 -7.14 -20.28 -21.22
CA TYR A 9 -8.47 -20.85 -21.40
C TYR A 9 -9.01 -20.35 -22.74
N PRO A 10 -9.58 -21.22 -23.59
CA PRO A 10 -10.23 -20.77 -24.80
C PRO A 10 -11.39 -19.83 -24.40
N THR A 11 -11.41 -18.62 -24.97
CA THR A 11 -12.38 -17.54 -24.73
C THR A 11 -13.83 -18.03 -24.67
N LYS A 12 -14.17 -19.04 -25.47
CA LYS A 12 -15.50 -19.65 -25.53
C LYS A 12 -15.96 -20.29 -24.20
N TYR A 13 -15.06 -20.91 -23.42
CA TYR A 13 -15.41 -21.57 -22.16
C TYR A 13 -15.61 -20.56 -21.02
N ILE A 14 -14.94 -19.42 -21.11
CA ILE A 14 -15.07 -18.27 -20.20
C ILE A 14 -16.43 -17.58 -20.48
N GLU A 15 -16.72 -17.27 -21.75
CA GLU A 15 -17.98 -16.64 -22.18
C GLU A 15 -19.24 -17.45 -21.79
N GLU A 16 -19.22 -18.79 -21.93
CA GLU A 16 -20.35 -19.67 -21.58
C GLU A 16 -20.67 -19.61 -20.07
N THR A 17 -19.66 -19.59 -19.20
CA THR A 17 -19.85 -19.52 -17.74
C THR A 17 -20.38 -18.17 -17.25
N TYR A 18 -20.08 -17.08 -17.95
CA TYR A 18 -20.55 -15.74 -17.60
C TYR A 18 -21.93 -15.43 -18.14
N ALA A 19 -22.27 -15.94 -19.32
CA ALA A 19 -23.64 -15.90 -19.82
C ALA A 19 -24.59 -16.62 -18.84
N GLU A 20 -24.16 -17.76 -18.28
CA GLU A 20 -24.89 -18.46 -17.22
C GLU A 20 -24.99 -17.63 -15.93
N ALA A 21 -23.92 -16.97 -15.49
CA ALA A 21 -23.94 -16.11 -14.30
C ALA A 21 -24.84 -14.87 -14.45
N LEU A 22 -24.84 -14.24 -15.64
CA LEU A 22 -25.74 -13.14 -15.99
C LEU A 22 -27.19 -13.62 -16.07
N SER A 23 -27.45 -14.76 -16.75
CA SER A 23 -28.78 -15.39 -16.80
C SER A 23 -29.31 -15.68 -15.40
N THR A 24 -28.46 -16.23 -14.52
CA THR A 24 -28.82 -16.50 -13.13
C THR A 24 -29.19 -15.22 -12.39
N ARG A 25 -28.47 -14.11 -12.61
CA ARG A 25 -28.76 -12.82 -11.94
C ARG A 25 -30.02 -12.15 -12.51
N ASP A 26 -30.27 -12.24 -13.81
CA ASP A 26 -31.49 -11.75 -14.45
C ASP A 26 -32.72 -12.57 -14.03
N GLU A 27 -32.57 -13.89 -13.89
CA GLU A 27 -33.57 -14.78 -13.32
C GLU A 27 -33.85 -14.42 -11.85
N VAL A 28 -32.81 -14.16 -11.05
CA VAL A 28 -32.95 -13.70 -9.66
C VAL A 28 -33.68 -12.36 -9.61
N LEU A 29 -33.37 -11.39 -10.47
CA LEU A 29 -34.11 -10.12 -10.55
C LEU A 29 -35.58 -10.34 -10.89
N THR A 30 -35.86 -11.21 -11.88
CA THR A 30 -37.22 -11.55 -12.29
C THR A 30 -38.01 -12.17 -11.14
N LEU A 31 -37.43 -13.17 -10.47
CA LEU A 31 -38.02 -13.80 -9.28
C LEU A 31 -38.25 -12.80 -8.15
N TRP A 32 -37.33 -11.85 -7.95
CA TRP A 32 -37.46 -10.81 -6.92
C TRP A 32 -38.53 -9.78 -7.24
N PHE A 33 -38.72 -9.37 -8.51
CA PHE A 33 -39.81 -8.48 -8.89
C PHE A 33 -41.19 -9.15 -8.77
N GLU A 34 -41.25 -10.48 -8.93
CA GLU A 34 -42.47 -11.26 -8.70
C GLU A 34 -42.72 -11.54 -7.20
N TYR A 35 -41.67 -11.51 -6.39
CA TYR A 35 -41.75 -11.69 -4.94
C TYR A 35 -42.17 -10.39 -4.24
N ILE A 36 -43.46 -10.30 -3.89
CA ILE A 36 -43.99 -9.24 -3.02
C ILE A 36 -43.37 -9.44 -1.62
N ASN A 37 -42.32 -8.70 -1.30
CA ASN A 37 -41.75 -8.66 0.04
C ASN A 37 -42.36 -7.48 0.83
N ASP A 38 -42.66 -7.69 2.11
CA ASP A 38 -43.24 -6.64 2.98
C ASP A 38 -42.22 -5.57 3.40
N ASP A 39 -40.92 -5.83 3.23
CA ASP A 39 -39.84 -4.93 3.61
C ASP A 39 -39.17 -4.28 2.39
N GLU A 40 -39.74 -3.14 1.99
CA GLU A 40 -39.28 -2.36 0.85
C GLU A 40 -37.82 -1.86 0.96
N LEU A 41 -37.28 -1.74 2.18
CA LEU A 41 -35.88 -1.34 2.39
C LEU A 41 -34.94 -2.47 1.97
N ASN A 42 -35.19 -3.67 2.48
CA ASN A 42 -34.38 -4.86 2.17
C ASN A 42 -34.44 -5.20 0.68
N CYS A 43 -35.61 -5.09 0.04
CA CYS A 43 -35.72 -5.24 -1.42
C CYS A 43 -34.82 -4.28 -2.17
N SER A 44 -34.84 -3.00 -1.79
CA SER A 44 -34.06 -1.97 -2.48
C SER A 44 -32.55 -2.24 -2.33
N VAL A 45 -32.11 -2.68 -1.16
CA VAL A 45 -30.71 -3.06 -0.92
C VAL A 45 -30.31 -4.29 -1.74
N ASP A 46 -31.12 -5.34 -1.75
CA ASP A 46 -30.77 -6.59 -2.44
C ASP A 46 -30.74 -6.42 -3.96
N ILE A 47 -31.72 -5.72 -4.53
CA ILE A 47 -31.74 -5.39 -5.96
C ILE A 47 -30.51 -4.53 -6.33
N GLY A 48 -30.17 -3.53 -5.52
CA GLY A 48 -28.97 -2.71 -5.74
C GLY A 48 -27.68 -3.54 -5.73
N LYS A 49 -27.56 -4.50 -4.80
CA LYS A 49 -26.41 -5.43 -4.75
C LYS A 49 -26.34 -6.34 -5.98
N ILE A 50 -27.47 -6.83 -6.46
CA ILE A 50 -27.51 -7.65 -7.69
C ILE A 50 -27.03 -6.83 -8.88
N TYR A 51 -27.54 -5.61 -9.06
CA TYR A 51 -27.10 -4.73 -10.14
C TYR A 51 -25.62 -4.37 -10.05
N LYS A 52 -25.09 -4.06 -8.85
CA LYS A 52 -23.65 -3.89 -8.65
C LYS A 52 -22.89 -5.14 -9.10
N GLY A 53 -23.32 -6.32 -8.66
CA GLY A 53 -22.67 -7.58 -9.01
C GLY A 53 -22.73 -7.93 -10.49
N ILE A 54 -23.78 -7.50 -11.21
CA ILE A 54 -23.83 -7.55 -12.68
C ILE A 54 -22.81 -6.57 -13.25
N GLY A 55 -22.81 -5.33 -12.77
CA GLY A 55 -21.88 -4.27 -13.19
C GLY A 55 -20.41 -4.68 -13.05
N ASP A 56 -20.04 -5.34 -11.96
CA ASP A 56 -18.67 -5.82 -11.71
C ASP A 56 -18.22 -6.89 -12.74
N CYS A 57 -19.13 -7.68 -13.32
CA CYS A 57 -18.78 -8.71 -14.30
C CYS A 57 -18.42 -8.16 -15.69
N TYR A 58 -18.96 -6.99 -16.07
CA TYR A 58 -18.81 -6.46 -17.43
C TYR A 58 -17.38 -5.94 -17.75
N PRO A 59 -16.69 -5.17 -16.87
CA PRO A 59 -15.34 -4.67 -17.10
C PRO A 59 -14.30 -5.79 -17.09
N GLU A 60 -14.39 -6.72 -16.14
CA GLU A 60 -13.37 -7.75 -15.92
C GLU A 60 -13.37 -8.80 -17.02
N GLU A 61 -14.54 -9.15 -17.57
CA GLU A 61 -14.71 -10.38 -18.35
C GLU A 61 -15.26 -10.15 -19.77
N LEU A 62 -16.00 -9.07 -19.99
CA LEU A 62 -16.60 -8.73 -21.29
C LEU A 62 -15.99 -7.48 -21.95
N ASN A 63 -15.12 -6.76 -21.22
CA ASN A 63 -14.50 -5.50 -21.64
C ASN A 63 -15.53 -4.46 -22.13
N ASP A 64 -16.74 -4.47 -21.54
CA ASP A 64 -17.83 -3.53 -21.84
C ASP A 64 -18.10 -2.61 -20.65
N HIS A 65 -17.34 -1.52 -20.56
CA HIS A 65 -17.53 -0.50 -19.53
C HIS A 65 -18.88 0.23 -19.67
N THR A 66 -19.52 0.23 -20.84
CA THR A 66 -20.79 0.94 -21.03
C THR A 66 -21.93 0.23 -20.31
N MET A 67 -22.00 -1.11 -20.40
CA MET A 67 -22.99 -1.86 -19.63
C MET A 67 -22.69 -1.86 -18.13
N ALA A 68 -21.41 -1.94 -17.76
CA ALA A 68 -21.01 -1.82 -16.36
C ALA A 68 -21.56 -0.53 -15.73
N ILE A 69 -21.35 0.63 -16.39
CA ILE A 69 -21.84 1.93 -15.94
C ILE A 69 -23.37 1.93 -15.81
N LYS A 70 -24.11 1.39 -16.78
CA LYS A 70 -25.57 1.32 -16.71
C LYS A 70 -26.07 0.52 -15.51
N HIS A 71 -25.44 -0.61 -15.21
CA HIS A 71 -25.80 -1.42 -14.06
C HIS A 71 -25.40 -0.77 -12.74
N TYR A 72 -24.28 -0.04 -12.70
CA TYR A 72 -23.93 0.79 -11.55
C TYR A 72 -24.92 1.93 -11.31
N ASP A 73 -25.42 2.59 -12.36
CA ASP A 73 -26.45 3.62 -12.25
C ASP A 73 -27.74 3.05 -11.65
N LEU A 74 -28.18 1.87 -12.11
CA LEU A 74 -29.32 1.17 -11.52
C LEU A 74 -29.06 0.82 -10.05
N ALA A 75 -27.87 0.32 -9.71
CA ALA A 75 -27.52 0.02 -8.32
C ALA A 75 -27.59 1.27 -7.43
N ILE A 76 -27.10 2.42 -7.92
CA ILE A 76 -27.18 3.70 -7.22
C ILE A 76 -28.64 4.10 -6.99
N ASP A 77 -29.50 4.02 -8.00
CA ASP A 77 -30.92 4.37 -7.87
C ASP A 77 -31.61 3.56 -6.76
N TYR A 78 -31.34 2.24 -6.72
CA TYR A 78 -31.90 1.37 -5.68
C TYR A 78 -31.31 1.62 -4.29
N PHE A 79 -30.01 1.93 -4.17
CA PHE A 79 -29.43 2.32 -2.90
C PHE A 79 -29.91 3.69 -2.41
N GLN A 80 -30.18 4.64 -3.31
CA GLN A 80 -30.81 5.91 -2.96
C GLN A 80 -32.25 5.70 -2.48
N LEU A 81 -33.01 4.81 -3.13
CA LEU A 81 -34.35 4.42 -2.68
C LEU A 81 -34.29 3.76 -1.30
N ALA A 82 -33.34 2.86 -1.06
CA ALA A 82 -33.09 2.27 0.25
C ALA A 82 -32.81 3.35 1.30
N ASN A 83 -31.96 4.34 0.99
CA ASN A 83 -31.62 5.42 1.91
C ASN A 83 -32.85 6.29 2.30
N GLN A 84 -33.80 6.48 1.37
CA GLN A 84 -35.07 7.18 1.67
C GLN A 84 -35.96 6.40 2.64
N LYS A 85 -35.89 5.07 2.60
CA LYS A 85 -36.69 4.16 3.44
C LYS A 85 -36.02 3.84 4.78
N ALA A 86 -34.70 4.01 4.88
CA ALA A 86 -33.93 3.76 6.08
C ALA A 86 -34.39 4.66 7.25
N THR A 87 -34.75 4.03 8.36
CA THR A 87 -35.29 4.71 9.55
C THR A 87 -34.23 4.92 10.62
N THR A 88 -33.18 4.09 10.62
CA THR A 88 -32.10 4.12 11.61
C THR A 88 -30.80 4.65 11.02
N ASP A 89 -29.95 5.24 11.86
CA ASP A 89 -28.60 5.65 11.46
C ASP A 89 -27.74 4.43 11.07
N TYR A 90 -28.03 3.24 11.62
CA TYR A 90 -27.34 1.98 11.31
C TYR A 90 -27.60 1.53 9.86
N GLU A 91 -28.88 1.47 9.45
CA GLU A 91 -29.24 1.14 8.06
C GLU A 91 -28.60 2.12 7.07
N LYS A 92 -28.55 3.41 7.42
CA LYS A 92 -27.93 4.44 6.59
C LYS A 92 -26.43 4.24 6.42
N ILE A 93 -25.71 3.83 7.47
CA ILE A 93 -24.27 3.53 7.38
C ILE A 93 -24.02 2.44 6.33
N ASP A 94 -24.77 1.33 6.40
CA ASP A 94 -24.63 0.22 5.45
C ASP A 94 -24.94 0.66 4.01
N ILE A 95 -25.97 1.49 3.82
CA ILE A 95 -26.33 2.01 2.50
C ILE A 95 -25.29 3.00 1.95
N PHE A 96 -24.72 3.85 2.79
CA PHE A 96 -23.65 4.76 2.38
C PHE A 96 -22.37 4.01 1.99
N ASP A 97 -22.05 2.93 2.70
CA ASP A 97 -20.91 2.07 2.32
C ASP A 97 -21.17 1.37 0.96
N LEU A 98 -22.41 0.95 0.69
CA LEU A 98 -22.80 0.40 -0.62
C LEU A 98 -22.72 1.45 -1.75
N LEU A 99 -23.18 2.68 -1.49
CA LEU A 99 -23.07 3.79 -2.45
C LEU A 99 -21.60 4.12 -2.74
N ARG A 100 -20.77 4.23 -1.69
CA ARG A 100 -19.31 4.40 -1.82
C ARG A 100 -18.73 3.34 -2.75
N ASP A 101 -19.05 2.08 -2.51
CA ASP A 101 -18.52 0.97 -3.30
C ASP A 101 -18.83 1.12 -4.79
N VAL A 102 -20.10 1.38 -5.13
CA VAL A 102 -20.51 1.52 -6.53
C VAL A 102 -19.83 2.71 -7.18
N TYR A 103 -19.75 3.85 -6.50
CA TYR A 103 -19.03 5.02 -7.04
C TYR A 103 -17.53 4.75 -7.21
N THR A 104 -16.93 3.93 -6.35
CA THR A 104 -15.52 3.53 -6.48
C THR A 104 -15.32 2.63 -7.69
N SER A 105 -16.17 1.60 -7.87
CA SER A 105 -16.14 0.76 -9.07
C SER A 105 -16.34 1.58 -10.34
N LYS A 106 -17.29 2.53 -10.33
CA LYS A 106 -17.57 3.41 -11.46
C LYS A 106 -16.38 4.34 -11.76
N MET A 107 -15.71 4.85 -10.73
CA MET A 107 -14.49 5.66 -10.86
C MET A 107 -13.35 4.89 -11.55
N GLU A 108 -13.16 3.61 -11.23
CA GLU A 108 -12.08 2.78 -11.79
C GLU A 108 -12.26 2.48 -13.28
N ILE A 109 -13.51 2.36 -13.74
CA ILE A 109 -13.82 2.06 -15.15
C ILE A 109 -14.07 3.31 -16.01
N SER A 110 -14.19 4.48 -15.39
CA SER A 110 -14.41 5.75 -16.09
C SER A 110 -13.19 6.11 -16.94
N ILE A 111 -13.40 6.28 -18.25
CA ILE A 111 -12.35 6.70 -19.19
C ILE A 111 -12.16 8.22 -19.14
N ASP A 112 -13.25 8.96 -18.92
CA ASP A 112 -13.21 10.42 -18.82
C ASP A 112 -12.73 10.86 -17.44
N GLU A 113 -11.71 11.73 -17.41
CA GLU A 113 -11.11 12.23 -16.17
C GLU A 113 -12.12 13.04 -15.35
N SER A 114 -13.01 13.79 -16.00
CA SER A 114 -14.04 14.55 -15.30
C SER A 114 -15.04 13.63 -14.61
N GLU A 115 -15.51 12.58 -15.31
CA GLU A 115 -16.38 11.56 -14.72
C GLU A 115 -15.68 10.78 -13.59
N GLN A 116 -14.41 10.42 -13.76
CA GLN A 116 -13.60 9.79 -12.73
C GLN A 116 -13.52 10.65 -11.46
N ILE A 117 -13.19 11.94 -11.60
CA ILE A 117 -13.14 12.88 -10.48
C ILE A 117 -14.52 13.01 -9.83
N GLN A 118 -15.59 13.10 -10.62
CA GLN A 118 -16.95 13.20 -10.10
C GLN A 118 -17.34 11.97 -9.28
N ASN A 119 -17.10 10.77 -9.80
CA ASN A 119 -17.37 9.51 -9.10
C ASN A 119 -16.53 9.40 -7.82
N CYS A 120 -15.27 9.82 -7.86
CA CYS A 120 -14.41 9.91 -6.67
C CYS A 120 -15.02 10.81 -5.59
N LEU A 121 -15.47 12.02 -5.96
CA LEU A 121 -16.08 12.96 -5.02
C LEU A 121 -17.41 12.45 -4.45
N MET A 122 -18.20 11.71 -5.24
CA MET A 122 -19.41 11.05 -4.76
C MET A 122 -19.07 9.94 -3.75
N ALA A 123 -18.06 9.11 -4.03
CA ALA A 123 -17.59 8.10 -3.08
C ALA A 123 -17.12 8.74 -1.76
N ILE A 124 -16.33 9.83 -1.82
CA ILE A 124 -15.90 10.60 -0.64
C ILE A 124 -17.11 11.10 0.14
N THR A 125 -18.10 11.70 -0.54
CA THR A 125 -19.31 12.23 0.11
C THR A 125 -20.05 11.14 0.90
N HIS A 126 -20.20 9.95 0.33
CA HIS A 126 -20.87 8.84 1.02
C HIS A 126 -20.04 8.30 2.20
N ILE A 127 -18.72 8.27 2.10
CA ILE A 127 -17.86 7.94 3.24
C ILE A 127 -18.02 8.98 4.36
N GLU A 128 -18.05 10.27 4.03
CA GLU A 128 -18.26 11.34 5.01
C GLU A 128 -19.61 11.23 5.72
N LEU A 129 -20.68 10.93 4.98
CA LEU A 129 -22.00 10.66 5.55
C LEU A 129 -21.98 9.43 6.47
N SER A 130 -21.30 8.36 6.07
CA SER A 130 -21.11 7.15 6.88
C SER A 130 -20.36 7.46 8.18
N VAL A 131 -19.27 8.24 8.11
CA VAL A 131 -18.52 8.71 9.30
C VAL A 131 -19.37 9.57 10.23
N GLN A 132 -20.17 10.50 9.68
CA GLN A 132 -21.07 11.35 10.48
C GLN A 132 -22.09 10.51 11.27
N ASN A 133 -22.68 9.49 10.63
CA ASN A 133 -23.64 8.60 11.29
C ASN A 133 -22.94 7.71 12.33
N LEU A 134 -21.74 7.20 12.03
CA LEU A 134 -20.94 6.46 13.01
C LEU A 134 -20.60 7.30 14.24
N LEU A 135 -20.20 8.56 14.06
CA LEU A 135 -19.91 9.46 15.18
C LEU A 135 -21.15 9.73 16.06
N LYS A 136 -22.35 9.71 15.47
CA LYS A 136 -23.61 9.91 16.20
C LYS A 136 -24.08 8.66 16.93
N TYR A 137 -24.07 7.51 16.27
CA TYR A 137 -24.65 6.26 16.77
C TYR A 137 -23.64 5.39 17.54
N ARG A 138 -22.38 5.36 17.09
CA ARG A 138 -21.32 4.48 17.60
C ARG A 138 -19.99 5.21 17.71
N SER A 139 -19.96 6.32 18.46
CA SER A 139 -18.78 7.17 18.62
C SER A 139 -17.54 6.45 19.16
N SER A 140 -17.71 5.30 19.84
CA SER A 140 -16.63 4.45 20.31
C SER A 140 -16.02 3.54 19.23
N ASP A 141 -16.57 3.50 18.01
CA ASP A 141 -16.03 2.73 16.88
C ASP A 141 -14.88 3.47 16.20
N TYR A 142 -13.85 3.77 16.98
CA TYR A 142 -12.66 4.47 16.51
C TYR A 142 -12.01 3.78 15.31
N TYR A 143 -12.10 2.44 15.23
CA TYR A 143 -11.52 1.69 14.10
C TYR A 143 -12.33 1.88 12.83
N GLY A 144 -13.66 1.75 12.89
CA GLY A 144 -14.55 1.99 11.76
C GLY A 144 -14.48 3.42 11.24
N ILE A 145 -14.37 4.39 12.16
CA ILE A 145 -14.20 5.82 11.83
C ILE A 145 -12.85 6.07 11.15
N ALA A 146 -11.73 5.64 11.77
CA ALA A 146 -10.40 5.89 11.23
C ALA A 146 -10.19 5.24 9.86
N THR A 147 -10.72 4.04 9.65
CA THR A 147 -10.59 3.33 8.36
C THR A 147 -11.30 4.07 7.24
N ARG A 148 -12.50 4.60 7.49
CA ARG A 148 -13.22 5.43 6.52
C ARG A 148 -12.51 6.75 6.22
N ILE A 149 -11.94 7.41 7.23
CA ILE A 149 -11.13 8.62 7.01
C ILE A 149 -9.87 8.28 6.19
N GLU A 150 -9.23 7.14 6.44
CA GLU A 150 -8.09 6.64 5.62
C GLU A 150 -8.52 6.39 4.16
N GLU A 151 -9.72 5.88 3.93
CA GLU A 151 -10.28 5.68 2.59
C GLU A 151 -10.52 7.01 1.86
N ILE A 152 -11.06 8.02 2.53
CA ILE A 152 -11.18 9.39 1.97
C ILE A 152 -9.81 9.88 1.51
N ALA A 153 -8.76 9.68 2.31
CA ALA A 153 -7.41 10.06 1.95
C ALA A 153 -6.89 9.31 0.71
N ASN A 154 -7.16 8.01 0.60
CA ASN A 154 -6.80 7.22 -0.59
C ASN A 154 -7.51 7.72 -1.85
N LEU A 155 -8.79 8.10 -1.74
CA LEU A 155 -9.56 8.64 -2.86
C LEU A 155 -9.04 10.02 -3.28
N TYR A 156 -8.73 10.91 -2.35
CA TYR A 156 -8.07 12.17 -2.71
C TYR A 156 -6.70 11.94 -3.36
N GLN A 157 -5.95 10.94 -2.92
CA GLN A 157 -4.68 10.57 -3.53
C GLN A 157 -4.86 10.08 -4.98
N SER A 158 -5.92 9.30 -5.27
CA SER A 158 -6.15 8.76 -6.62
C SER A 158 -6.45 9.85 -7.65
N ILE A 159 -7.05 10.97 -7.22
CA ILE A 159 -7.29 12.16 -8.06
C ILE A 159 -6.24 13.26 -7.87
N PHE A 160 -5.04 12.91 -7.39
CA PHE A 160 -3.88 13.80 -7.25
C PHE A 160 -4.07 15.01 -6.31
N LYS A 161 -5.12 15.00 -5.46
CA LYS A 161 -5.37 16.01 -4.43
C LYS A 161 -4.59 15.69 -3.16
N TYR A 162 -3.27 15.80 -3.25
CA TYR A 162 -2.35 15.38 -2.20
C TYR A 162 -2.51 16.15 -0.88
N ASP A 163 -2.88 17.44 -0.92
CA ASP A 163 -3.09 18.22 0.30
C ASP A 163 -4.31 17.75 1.08
N ASP A 164 -5.43 17.48 0.38
CA ASP A 164 -6.64 16.91 0.98
C ASP A 164 -6.38 15.48 1.49
N ALA A 165 -5.58 14.69 0.75
CA ALA A 165 -5.17 13.35 1.20
C ALA A 165 -4.35 13.41 2.50
N LEU A 166 -3.37 14.31 2.60
CA LEU A 166 -2.55 14.48 3.81
C LEU A 166 -3.39 14.84 5.03
N ILE A 167 -4.30 15.81 4.89
CA ILE A 167 -5.21 16.22 5.97
C ILE A 167 -6.00 15.01 6.48
N ASN A 168 -6.50 14.17 5.59
CA ASN A 168 -7.30 13.01 5.99
C ASN A 168 -6.44 11.87 6.56
N TYR A 169 -5.23 11.61 6.03
CA TYR A 169 -4.32 10.65 6.67
C TYR A 169 -3.91 11.07 8.07
N GLU A 170 -3.64 12.36 8.29
CA GLU A 170 -3.33 12.89 9.63
C GLU A 170 -4.50 12.71 10.59
N LYS A 171 -5.73 13.03 10.16
CA LYS A 171 -6.94 12.77 10.95
C LYS A 171 -7.11 11.28 11.28
N ALA A 172 -6.93 10.39 10.31
CA ALA A 172 -7.02 8.95 10.54
C ALA A 172 -5.95 8.47 11.53
N LEU A 173 -4.72 8.98 11.41
CA LEU A 173 -3.61 8.69 12.30
C LEU A 173 -3.92 9.12 13.75
N GLU A 174 -4.47 10.32 13.94
CA GLU A 174 -4.90 10.81 15.25
C GLU A 174 -5.92 9.87 15.90
N VAL A 175 -6.96 9.47 15.15
CA VAL A 175 -7.99 8.55 15.66
C VAL A 175 -7.40 7.17 15.99
N TYR A 176 -6.51 6.63 15.14
CA TYR A 176 -5.84 5.35 15.43
C TYR A 176 -4.95 5.43 16.68
N MET A 177 -4.30 6.56 16.93
CA MET A 177 -3.43 6.76 18.09
C MET A 177 -4.18 6.98 19.41
N GLN A 178 -5.41 7.49 19.37
CA GLN A 178 -6.24 7.69 20.58
C GLN A 178 -6.75 6.37 21.20
N GLN A 179 -6.65 5.25 20.48
CA GLN A 179 -7.16 3.96 20.97
C GLN A 179 -6.30 3.38 22.09
N PHE A 180 -6.96 2.77 23.09
CA PHE A 180 -6.26 2.07 24.19
C PHE A 180 -5.39 0.90 23.69
N LYS A 181 -5.79 0.25 22.59
CA LYS A 181 -5.01 -0.77 21.87
C LYS A 181 -4.84 -0.35 20.41
N PRO A 182 -3.81 0.45 20.10
CA PRO A 182 -3.59 0.94 18.74
C PRO A 182 -3.35 -0.21 17.76
N VAL A 183 -3.96 -0.11 16.57
CA VAL A 183 -3.73 -1.06 15.48
C VAL A 183 -2.40 -0.72 14.80
N LEU A 184 -1.31 -1.31 15.33
CA LEU A 184 0.08 -1.06 14.91
C LEU A 184 0.26 -1.07 13.39
N TYR A 185 -0.32 -2.05 12.71
CA TYR A 185 -0.23 -2.18 11.25
C TYR A 185 -0.83 -0.97 10.54
N ARG A 186 -2.05 -0.54 10.91
CA ARG A 186 -2.72 0.61 10.29
C ARG A 186 -1.93 1.90 10.48
N ILE A 187 -1.45 2.17 11.70
CA ILE A 187 -0.64 3.36 12.00
C ILE A 187 0.62 3.42 11.11
N LYS A 188 1.31 2.28 10.95
CA LYS A 188 2.50 2.21 10.07
C LYS A 188 2.15 2.47 8.60
N VAL A 189 1.10 1.82 8.10
CA VAL A 189 0.62 2.03 6.72
C VAL A 189 0.25 3.50 6.50
N THR A 190 -0.41 4.15 7.45
CA THR A 190 -0.74 5.58 7.37
C THR A 190 0.52 6.45 7.34
N PHE A 191 1.50 6.19 8.20
CA PHE A 191 2.80 6.88 8.15
C PHE A 191 3.50 6.72 6.80
N GLU A 192 3.52 5.50 6.25
CA GLU A 192 4.15 5.22 4.95
C GLU A 192 3.46 5.98 3.81
N LYS A 193 2.12 6.07 3.84
CA LYS A 193 1.35 6.83 2.84
C LYS A 193 1.64 8.33 2.92
N ILE A 194 1.62 8.90 4.13
CA ILE A 194 1.99 10.31 4.36
C ILE A 194 3.42 10.57 3.87
N PHE A 195 4.37 9.72 4.28
CA PHE A 195 5.77 9.81 3.87
C PHE A 195 5.91 9.82 2.35
N LYS A 196 5.26 8.88 1.66
CA LYS A 196 5.29 8.78 0.20
C LYS A 196 4.78 10.05 -0.47
N ILE A 197 3.68 10.62 0.02
CA ILE A 197 3.14 11.88 -0.51
C ILE A 197 4.15 13.02 -0.34
N CYS A 198 4.71 13.20 0.86
CA CYS A 198 5.69 14.25 1.10
C CYS A 198 6.96 14.06 0.25
N TYR A 199 7.46 12.83 0.15
CA TYR A 199 8.75 12.52 -0.46
C TYR A 199 8.68 12.45 -2.00
N ASP A 200 7.78 11.64 -2.55
CA ASP A 200 7.71 11.36 -4.00
C ASP A 200 6.92 12.43 -4.75
N HIS A 201 5.81 12.92 -4.18
CA HIS A 201 4.85 13.75 -4.91
C HIS A 201 5.02 15.25 -4.64
N LYS A 202 5.27 15.63 -3.38
CA LYS A 202 5.47 17.05 -3.00
C LYS A 202 6.93 17.48 -2.97
N HIS A 203 7.88 16.54 -2.96
CA HIS A 203 9.31 16.77 -2.73
C HIS A 203 9.61 17.62 -1.48
N ASP A 204 8.72 17.54 -0.48
CA ASP A 204 8.90 18.15 0.83
C ASP A 204 9.63 17.16 1.75
N TYR A 205 10.95 17.12 1.58
CA TYR A 205 11.82 16.24 2.34
C TYR A 205 11.85 16.59 3.84
N SER A 206 11.50 17.82 4.21
CA SER A 206 11.43 18.24 5.62
C SER A 206 10.23 17.59 6.31
N SER A 207 9.06 17.66 5.69
CA SER A 207 7.86 16.95 6.18
C SER A 207 8.03 15.43 6.11
N ALA A 208 8.62 14.90 5.04
CA ALA A 208 8.92 13.47 4.94
C ALA A 208 9.81 12.99 6.10
N LEU A 209 10.87 13.73 6.44
CA LEU A 209 11.73 13.43 7.59
C LEU A 209 10.95 13.48 8.90
N LYS A 210 10.11 14.50 9.10
CA LYS A 210 9.26 14.63 10.30
C LYS A 210 8.40 13.38 10.51
N TYR A 211 7.66 12.93 9.48
CA TYR A 211 6.82 11.74 9.59
C TYR A 211 7.63 10.45 9.76
N GLN A 212 8.80 10.35 9.12
CA GLN A 212 9.68 9.21 9.30
C GLN A 212 10.25 9.12 10.73
N LEU A 213 10.54 10.26 11.36
CA LEU A 213 10.96 10.33 12.77
C LEU A 213 9.82 9.94 13.71
N MET A 214 8.60 10.41 13.46
CA MET A 214 7.41 10.04 14.24
C MET A 214 7.12 8.54 14.15
N GLU A 215 7.19 7.94 12.96
CA GLU A 215 7.06 6.48 12.78
C GLU A 215 8.15 5.74 13.56
N HIS A 216 9.41 6.19 13.45
CA HIS A 216 10.53 5.57 14.14
C HIS A 216 10.39 5.61 15.66
N GLU A 217 10.02 6.76 16.22
CA GLU A 217 9.76 6.91 17.65
C GLU A 217 8.61 6.01 18.12
N TYR A 218 7.56 5.89 17.32
CA TYR A 218 6.43 5.01 17.60
C TYR A 218 6.85 3.53 17.62
N VAL A 219 7.64 3.09 16.64
CA VAL A 219 8.21 1.73 16.57
C VAL A 219 9.05 1.42 17.82
N LEU A 220 9.92 2.34 18.24
CA LEU A 220 10.75 2.15 19.44
C LEU A 220 9.89 2.05 20.72
N LYS A 221 8.93 2.96 20.90
CA LYS A 221 8.01 2.94 22.05
C LYS A 221 7.17 1.67 22.10
N HIS A 222 6.67 1.21 20.95
CA HIS A 222 5.87 -0.01 20.88
C HIS A 222 6.68 -1.24 21.26
N ASN A 223 7.90 -1.37 20.71
CA ASN A 223 8.78 -2.50 20.99
C ASN A 223 9.25 -2.55 22.44
N ALA A 224 9.47 -1.38 23.07
CA ALA A 224 9.85 -1.30 24.49
C ALA A 224 8.73 -1.76 25.45
N ARG A 225 7.45 -1.60 25.08
CA ARG A 225 6.29 -1.94 25.94
C ARG A 225 6.00 -3.43 26.05
N LYS A 226 6.52 -4.26 25.13
CA LYS A 226 6.28 -5.70 25.11
C LYS A 226 7.62 -6.45 25.14
N PRO A 227 8.32 -6.54 26.29
CA PRO A 227 9.44 -7.45 26.41
C PRO A 227 8.95 -8.89 26.17
N THR A 228 9.73 -9.67 25.42
CA THR A 228 9.41 -11.05 25.07
C THR A 228 10.68 -11.87 25.13
N ASP A 229 10.58 -13.07 25.71
CA ASP A 229 11.67 -14.05 25.74
C ASP A 229 11.61 -14.98 24.52
N ASN A 230 10.58 -14.83 23.67
CA ASN A 230 10.44 -15.61 22.45
C ASN A 230 11.42 -15.11 21.38
N MET A 231 12.39 -15.97 21.04
CA MET A 231 13.44 -15.67 20.06
C MET A 231 12.90 -15.21 18.70
N THR A 232 11.81 -15.82 18.21
CA THR A 232 11.20 -15.45 16.93
C THR A 232 10.62 -14.03 16.96
N GLU A 233 9.98 -13.67 18.07
CA GLU A 233 9.39 -12.34 18.26
C GLU A 233 10.48 -11.28 18.48
N MET A 234 11.57 -11.62 19.19
CA MET A 234 12.74 -10.74 19.34
C MET A 234 13.38 -10.41 17.98
N CYS A 235 13.57 -11.42 17.13
CA CYS A 235 14.09 -11.24 15.77
C CYS A 235 13.19 -10.33 14.92
N ALA A 236 11.86 -10.53 14.98
CA ALA A 236 10.90 -9.71 14.25
C ALA A 236 10.93 -8.24 14.71
N LYS A 237 10.98 -7.98 16.02
CA LYS A 237 11.07 -6.62 16.57
C LYS A 237 12.37 -5.93 16.17
N ARG A 238 13.49 -6.66 16.21
CA ARG A 238 14.78 -6.14 15.78
C ARG A 238 14.76 -5.77 14.30
N GLU A 239 14.20 -6.63 13.46
CA GLU A 239 14.06 -6.35 12.03
C GLU A 239 13.20 -5.11 11.76
N GLU A 240 12.15 -4.91 12.54
CA GLU A 240 11.31 -3.71 12.45
C GLU A 240 12.10 -2.43 12.80
N ILE A 241 12.86 -2.45 13.90
CA ILE A 241 13.72 -1.33 14.31
C ILE A 241 14.74 -1.03 13.21
N VAL A 242 15.39 -2.07 12.66
CA VAL A 242 16.36 -1.91 11.57
C VAL A 242 15.70 -1.28 10.34
N LYS A 243 14.52 -1.76 9.91
CA LYS A 243 13.79 -1.17 8.78
C LYS A 243 13.53 0.32 9.00
N SER A 244 13.10 0.72 10.19
CA SER A 244 12.86 2.14 10.52
C SER A 244 14.15 2.99 10.46
N HIS A 245 15.29 2.47 10.92
CA HIS A 245 16.58 3.15 10.78
C HIS A 245 17.05 3.24 9.32
N ILE A 246 16.78 2.22 8.50
CA ILE A 246 17.12 2.25 7.06
C ILE A 246 16.33 3.36 6.38
N LYS A 247 15.03 3.48 6.67
CA LYS A 247 14.19 4.55 6.13
C LYS A 247 14.75 5.93 6.51
N LEU A 248 15.07 6.17 7.79
CA LEU A 248 15.71 7.41 8.25
C LEU A 248 17.03 7.71 7.54
N ALA A 249 17.94 6.72 7.48
CA ALA A 249 19.23 6.89 6.81
C ALA A 249 19.05 7.30 5.34
N ASN A 250 18.11 6.69 4.62
CA ASN A 250 17.82 7.05 3.24
C ASN A 250 17.33 8.50 3.11
N VAL A 251 16.45 8.96 4.00
CA VAL A 251 15.96 10.35 4.00
C VAL A 251 17.10 11.34 4.28
N TYR A 252 17.96 11.04 5.27
CA TYR A 252 19.12 11.87 5.58
C TYR A 252 20.13 11.93 4.42
N ILE A 253 20.33 10.83 3.70
CA ILE A 253 21.16 10.79 2.50
C ILE A 253 20.60 11.75 1.44
N THR A 254 19.28 11.76 1.24
CA THR A 254 18.61 12.67 0.29
C THR A 254 18.71 14.13 0.72
N LEU A 255 18.66 14.40 2.02
CA LEU A 255 18.86 15.74 2.59
C LEU A 255 20.34 16.16 2.69
N HIS A 256 21.28 15.35 2.18
CA HIS A 256 22.72 15.56 2.29
C HIS A 256 23.25 15.64 3.74
N GLN A 257 22.49 15.12 4.70
CA GLN A 257 22.85 15.04 6.12
C GLN A 257 23.61 13.74 6.41
N TYR A 258 24.79 13.61 5.79
CA TYR A 258 25.52 12.35 5.76
C TYR A 258 26.01 11.87 7.13
N SER A 259 26.31 12.76 8.07
CA SER A 259 26.70 12.36 9.44
C SER A 259 25.56 11.63 10.17
N LEU A 260 24.33 12.14 10.08
CA LEU A 260 23.16 11.51 10.68
C LEU A 260 22.81 10.19 9.99
N ALA A 261 22.98 10.12 8.67
CA ALA A 261 22.84 8.87 7.94
C ALA A 261 23.87 7.82 8.39
N GLU A 262 25.12 8.23 8.60
CA GLU A 262 26.21 7.37 9.10
C GLU A 262 25.86 6.80 10.47
N GLU A 263 25.37 7.62 11.40
CA GLU A 263 24.94 7.19 12.74
C GLU A 263 23.87 6.09 12.66
N HIS A 264 22.84 6.28 11.85
CA HIS A 264 21.78 5.28 11.70
C HIS A 264 22.28 3.97 11.06
N LEU A 265 23.16 4.05 10.06
CA LEU A 265 23.78 2.86 9.45
C LEU A 265 24.69 2.11 10.44
N MET A 266 25.40 2.82 11.31
CA MET A 266 26.22 2.22 12.36
C MET A 266 25.36 1.52 13.43
N ILE A 267 24.22 2.10 13.81
CA ILE A 267 23.25 1.43 14.71
C ILE A 267 22.75 0.13 14.08
N ILE A 268 22.38 0.16 12.80
CA ILE A 268 21.92 -1.04 12.08
C ILE A 268 23.00 -2.13 12.06
N LYS A 269 24.25 -1.75 11.76
CA LYS A 269 25.39 -2.68 11.76
C LYS A 269 25.56 -3.35 13.13
N LYS A 270 25.49 -2.59 14.21
CA LYS A 270 25.55 -3.11 15.58
C LYS A 270 24.41 -4.10 15.88
N LEU A 271 23.17 -3.75 15.52
CA LEU A 271 22.00 -4.62 15.73
C LEU A 271 22.11 -5.96 15.01
N TYR A 272 22.72 -5.98 13.81
CA TYR A 272 22.98 -7.24 13.09
C TYR A 272 24.14 -8.05 13.66
N GLN A 273 25.17 -7.39 14.17
CA GLN A 273 26.31 -8.06 14.82
C GLN A 273 25.92 -8.72 16.15
N GLU A 274 24.97 -8.13 16.87
CA GLU A 274 24.39 -8.69 18.11
C GLU A 274 23.35 -9.81 17.84
N SER A 275 23.18 -10.26 16.60
CA SER A 275 22.24 -11.33 16.21
C SER A 275 22.94 -12.69 16.25
N GLU A 276 22.31 -13.70 16.88
CA GLU A 276 22.82 -15.08 16.90
C GLU A 276 22.85 -15.73 15.50
N LEU A 277 21.99 -15.24 14.59
CA LEU A 277 22.03 -15.56 13.17
C LEU A 277 22.26 -14.26 12.40
N PRO A 278 23.53 -13.84 12.19
CA PRO A 278 23.82 -12.76 11.28
C PRO A 278 23.44 -13.25 9.88
N SER A 279 22.33 -12.76 9.34
CA SER A 279 22.03 -12.96 7.92
C SER A 279 23.11 -12.23 7.15
N GLN A 280 24.13 -12.95 6.70
CA GLN A 280 25.35 -12.40 6.12
C GLN A 280 25.06 -11.42 4.97
N GLY A 281 24.01 -11.67 4.18
CA GLY A 281 23.55 -10.77 3.11
C GLY A 281 22.94 -9.44 3.59
N LYS A 282 22.41 -9.36 4.82
CA LYS A 282 21.94 -8.08 5.39
C LYS A 282 23.10 -7.22 5.89
N VAL A 283 24.20 -7.83 6.33
CA VAL A 283 25.43 -7.09 6.71
C VAL A 283 26.10 -6.55 5.45
N GLU A 284 26.17 -7.34 4.39
CA GLU A 284 26.69 -6.95 3.08
C GLU A 284 26.01 -5.67 2.55
N PHE A 285 24.67 -5.64 2.51
CA PHE A 285 23.88 -4.47 2.10
C PHE A 285 24.21 -3.19 2.88
N ILE A 286 24.55 -3.32 4.18
CA ILE A 286 24.89 -2.16 5.02
C ILE A 286 26.32 -1.69 4.75
N GLU A 287 27.27 -2.61 4.50
CA GLU A 287 28.62 -2.25 4.09
C GLU A 287 28.62 -1.53 2.73
N GLU A 288 27.78 -1.97 1.78
CA GLU A 288 27.58 -1.28 0.50
C GLU A 288 27.06 0.15 0.72
N LYS A 289 26.01 0.32 1.54
CA LYS A 289 25.46 1.65 1.85
C LYS A 289 26.47 2.57 2.53
N LEU A 290 27.27 2.05 3.47
CA LEU A 290 28.34 2.81 4.12
C LEU A 290 29.45 3.19 3.12
N GLY A 291 29.87 2.27 2.25
CA GLY A 291 30.86 2.53 1.20
C GLY A 291 30.40 3.63 0.24
N ASN A 292 29.14 3.56 -0.20
CA ASN A 292 28.51 4.59 -1.03
C ASN A 292 28.43 5.95 -0.31
N LEU A 293 28.11 5.97 0.99
CA LEU A 293 28.07 7.17 1.81
C LEU A 293 29.46 7.83 1.95
N TYR A 294 30.49 7.05 2.26
CA TYR A 294 31.86 7.56 2.40
C TYR A 294 32.46 8.03 1.08
N THR A 295 32.06 7.42 -0.04
CA THR A 295 32.40 7.92 -1.37
C THR A 295 31.85 9.33 -1.60
N ARG A 296 30.59 9.57 -1.21
CA ARG A 296 29.95 10.91 -1.29
C ARG A 296 30.57 11.92 -0.33
N LEU A 297 31.13 11.47 0.79
CA LEU A 297 31.87 12.28 1.76
C LEU A 297 33.35 12.52 1.38
N HIS A 298 33.81 12.04 0.22
CA HIS A 298 35.22 12.08 -0.21
C HIS A 298 36.20 11.41 0.78
N LYS A 299 35.72 10.49 1.63
CA LYS A 299 36.54 9.69 2.55
C LYS A 299 36.90 8.36 1.89
N HIS A 300 37.74 8.43 0.84
CA HIS A 300 38.05 7.29 -0.03
C HIS A 300 38.64 6.08 0.72
N ASP A 301 39.51 6.30 1.72
CA ASP A 301 40.10 5.21 2.52
C ASP A 301 39.05 4.40 3.30
N LEU A 302 38.01 5.08 3.81
CA LEU A 302 36.91 4.42 4.51
C LEU A 302 35.97 3.73 3.50
N ALA A 303 35.68 4.37 2.38
CA ALA A 303 34.87 3.77 1.31
C ALA A 303 35.48 2.45 0.81
N ASP A 304 36.79 2.44 0.53
CA ASP A 304 37.51 1.25 0.08
C ASP A 304 37.52 0.15 1.13
N LYS A 305 37.61 0.51 2.42
CA LYS A 305 37.53 -0.44 3.53
C LYS A 305 36.17 -1.13 3.60
N HIS A 306 35.07 -0.37 3.47
CA HIS A 306 33.72 -0.92 3.51
C HIS A 306 33.41 -1.77 2.26
N LEU A 307 33.86 -1.34 1.07
CA LEU A 307 33.74 -2.10 -0.17
C LEU A 307 34.56 -3.41 -0.14
N ALA A 308 35.74 -3.41 0.50
CA ALA A 308 36.54 -4.61 0.69
C ALA A 308 35.89 -5.59 1.67
N MET A 309 35.25 -5.09 2.74
CA MET A 309 34.49 -5.90 3.68
C MET A 309 33.27 -6.55 3.02
N GLU A 310 32.52 -5.79 2.23
CA GLU A 310 31.40 -6.28 1.42
C GLU A 310 31.82 -7.44 0.50
N LYS A 311 32.88 -7.24 -0.30
CA LYS A 311 33.42 -8.29 -1.20
C LYS A 311 33.85 -9.56 -0.46
N ASN A 312 34.43 -9.42 0.73
CA ASN A 312 34.84 -10.56 1.56
C ASN A 312 33.63 -11.33 2.09
N LEU A 313 32.56 -10.62 2.47
CA LEU A 313 31.30 -11.23 2.90
C LEU A 313 30.60 -11.95 1.73
N TYR A 314 30.54 -11.32 0.54
CA TYR A 314 30.00 -11.92 -0.68
C TYR A 314 30.73 -13.20 -1.11
N GLN A 315 32.06 -13.21 -1.01
CA GLN A 315 32.86 -14.41 -1.32
C GLN A 315 32.60 -15.56 -0.33
N LYS A 316 32.24 -15.25 0.92
CA LYS A 316 31.89 -16.26 1.94
C LYS A 316 30.48 -16.83 1.80
N THR A 317 29.55 -16.11 1.17
CA THR A 317 28.16 -16.57 0.95
C THR A 317 28.01 -17.43 -0.30
N LYS A 318 28.92 -17.29 -1.29
CA LYS A 318 29.01 -18.22 -2.42
C LYS A 318 29.60 -19.56 -2.00
N ASN A 319 28.73 -20.54 -1.79
CA ASN A 319 29.09 -21.96 -1.84
C ASN A 319 29.61 -22.28 -3.27
N PRO A 320 30.74 -22.99 -3.48
CA PRO A 320 31.36 -23.21 -4.80
C PRO A 320 30.50 -23.98 -5.83
N LEU A 321 29.30 -24.46 -5.45
CA LEU A 321 28.39 -25.19 -6.34
C LEU A 321 27.49 -24.28 -7.20
N ALA A 322 27.42 -22.97 -6.93
CA ALA A 322 26.60 -22.03 -7.71
C ALA A 322 27.36 -21.34 -8.86
N GLU A 323 28.64 -21.65 -9.08
CA GLU A 323 29.50 -20.98 -10.08
C GLU A 323 29.20 -21.31 -11.55
N LEU A 324 28.18 -22.11 -11.86
CA LEU A 324 27.87 -22.46 -13.24
C LEU A 324 26.95 -21.49 -13.98
N HIS A 325 26.31 -20.54 -13.29
CA HIS A 325 25.51 -19.51 -13.95
C HIS A 325 25.76 -18.14 -13.34
N ILE A 326 26.71 -17.41 -13.92
CA ILE A 326 26.54 -16.09 -14.54
C ILE A 326 27.93 -15.45 -14.65
N ARG A 327 28.52 -15.58 -15.84
CA ARG A 327 29.51 -14.63 -16.35
C ARG A 327 28.76 -13.31 -16.66
N HIS A 328 29.29 -12.22 -16.11
CA HIS A 328 29.30 -10.79 -16.53
C HIS A 328 28.73 -10.39 -17.93
N PRO A 329 28.49 -9.08 -18.25
CA PRO A 329 28.82 -7.83 -17.51
C PRO A 329 27.81 -6.65 -17.62
N ILE A 330 28.15 -5.51 -16.96
CA ILE A 330 27.97 -4.06 -17.31
C ILE A 330 27.52 -3.30 -16.04
N GLY A 331 28.20 -2.26 -15.54
CA GLY A 331 29.41 -1.61 -16.01
C GLY A 331 29.82 -0.50 -15.06
N TYR A 332 31.12 -0.39 -14.81
CA TYR A 332 31.88 0.87 -14.71
C TYR A 332 33.31 0.44 -14.36
N LEU A 333 34.24 0.60 -15.30
CA LEU A 333 35.71 0.67 -15.17
C LEU A 333 36.36 0.16 -16.47
N ALA A 334 36.34 1.00 -17.51
CA ALA A 334 37.24 0.85 -18.65
C ALA A 334 37.49 2.21 -19.30
N GLN A 335 38.18 3.12 -18.59
CA GLN A 335 38.93 4.18 -19.27
C GLN A 335 40.00 4.79 -18.37
N LYS A 336 41.11 4.06 -18.21
CA LYS A 336 42.45 4.64 -18.08
C LYS A 336 43.48 3.54 -18.24
N GLN A 337 44.52 3.84 -19.04
CA GLN A 337 45.72 3.06 -19.32
C GLN A 337 45.61 1.99 -20.41
N LYS A 338 45.97 2.38 -21.65
CA LYS A 338 47.09 1.82 -22.42
C LYS A 338 47.18 2.47 -23.80
N CYS A 339 47.78 3.66 -23.85
CA CYS A 339 48.40 4.17 -25.08
C CYS A 339 49.88 4.39 -24.76
N ALA A 340 50.69 3.35 -24.94
CA ALA A 340 52.13 3.46 -25.06
C ALA A 340 52.68 2.21 -25.76
N PHE A 341 53.22 2.43 -26.95
CA PHE A 341 54.33 1.71 -27.59
C PHE A 341 54.22 0.19 -27.79
N PHE A 342 54.14 -0.24 -29.06
CA PHE A 342 55.33 -0.74 -29.76
C PHE A 342 55.12 -0.72 -31.29
N ARG A 343 56.23 -0.46 -31.97
CA ARG A 343 56.42 -0.16 -33.40
C ARG A 343 57.31 -1.28 -33.97
N PHE A 344 57.12 -1.63 -35.25
CA PHE A 344 57.93 -2.53 -36.11
C PHE A 344 57.90 -4.03 -35.73
N LYS A 345 57.77 -4.97 -36.67
CA LYS A 345 58.15 -5.04 -38.08
C LYS A 345 57.08 -5.74 -38.91
#